data_AF-Q4TGK3-F1
#
_entry.id   AF-Q4TGK3-F1
#
_cell.length_a   1.000
_cell.length_b   1.000
_cell.length_c   1.000
_cell.angle_alpha   90.00
_cell.angle_beta   90.00
_cell.angle_gamma   90.00
#
_symmetry.space_group_name_H-M   'P 1'
#
loop_
_entity.id
_entity.type
_entity.pdbx_description
1 polymer ?
#
loop_
_entity_poly.entity_id
_entity_poly.type
_entity_poly.pdbx_seq_one_letter_code
_entity_poly.pdbx_strand_id
1 'polypeptide(L)'
;RSHELRSKVLSLQLLLSILQNAGPIFKTNEMFINAIKQYLCVALSKNGVSSVPEVFELSLSIFLTLLSHFKTHLKMQIEADVSHCHVEFVLQVFFKEIFLYILETSTSSYEHKWMVIQTLTRICADAQSVVDIYVNYDCDLNAANIFERLVNDLSKIAQGRAGHELGHNAPAGTDPEKERP
;
A
#
# COMPACT_ATOMS: atom_id res chain seq x y z
N ARG A 1 26.61 -2.50 1.99
CA ARG A 1 25.34 -3.22 1.69
C ARG A 1 25.66 -4.71 1.59
N SER A 2 24.92 -5.59 2.27
CA SER A 2 25.21 -7.04 2.28
C SER A 2 24.91 -7.70 0.92
N HIS A 3 25.58 -8.81 0.62
CA HIS A 3 25.32 -9.61 -0.58
C HIS A 3 23.87 -10.12 -0.62
N GLU A 4 23.34 -10.50 0.54
CA GLU A 4 21.96 -10.96 0.72
C GLU A 4 20.93 -9.88 0.35
N LEU A 5 21.13 -8.63 0.79
CA LEU A 5 20.24 -7.52 0.45
C LEU A 5 20.24 -7.25 -1.05
N ARG A 6 21.42 -7.27 -1.70
CA ARG A 6 21.53 -7.06 -3.15
C ARG A 6 20.81 -8.16 -3.94
N SER A 7 20.95 -9.42 -3.51
CA SER A 7 20.24 -10.55 -4.11
C SER A 7 18.72 -10.42 -3.97
N LYS A 8 18.25 -10.00 -2.78
CA LYS A 8 16.83 -9.76 -2.51
C LYS A 8 16.25 -8.65 -3.39
N VAL A 9 16.94 -7.50 -3.49
CA VAL A 9 16.53 -6.38 -4.35
C VAL A 9 16.45 -6.82 -5.81
N LEU A 10 17.47 -7.51 -6.32
CA LEU A 10 17.49 -8.00 -7.69
C LEU A 10 16.33 -8.96 -7.96
N SER A 11 16.05 -9.86 -7.01
CA SER A 11 14.94 -10.81 -7.13
C SER A 11 13.59 -10.11 -7.23
N LEU A 12 13.36 -9.08 -6.40
CA LEU A 12 12.12 -8.28 -6.45
C LEU A 12 12.02 -7.48 -7.76
N GLN A 13 13.13 -6.93 -8.26
CA GLN A 13 13.16 -6.24 -9.56
C GLN A 13 12.81 -7.17 -10.72
N LEU A 14 13.34 -8.40 -10.71
CA LEU A 14 13.02 -9.40 -11.72
C LEU A 14 11.55 -9.81 -11.67
N LEU A 15 11.01 -10.04 -10.47
CA LEU A 15 9.58 -10.34 -10.29
C LEU A 15 8.69 -9.20 -10.79
N LEU A 16 9.04 -7.96 -10.47
CA LEU A 16 8.32 -6.78 -10.96
C LEU A 16 8.33 -6.73 -12.49
N SER A 17 9.49 -6.94 -13.11
CA SER A 17 9.64 -6.95 -14.57
C SER A 17 8.79 -8.05 -15.22
N ILE A 18 8.76 -9.26 -14.66
CA ILE A 18 7.92 -10.36 -15.16
C ILE A 18 6.43 -9.98 -15.11
N LEU A 19 5.97 -9.38 -14.01
CA LEU A 19 4.56 -9.02 -13.84
C LEU A 19 4.13 -7.86 -14.72
N GLN A 20 5.03 -6.89 -14.93
CA GLN A 20 4.77 -5.74 -15.81
C GLN A 20 4.71 -6.19 -17.28
N ASN A 21 5.59 -7.11 -17.68
CA ASN A 21 5.69 -7.61 -19.05
C ASN A 21 4.90 -8.91 -19.27
N ALA A 22 4.08 -9.33 -18.31
CA ALA A 22 3.28 -10.54 -18.42
C ALA A 22 2.30 -10.42 -19.61
N GLY A 23 2.49 -11.28 -20.62
CA GLY A 23 1.57 -11.39 -21.74
C GLY A 23 0.18 -11.89 -21.31
N PRO A 24 -0.84 -11.80 -22.20
CA PRO A 24 -2.22 -12.20 -21.88
C PRO A 24 -2.33 -13.66 -21.41
N ILE A 25 -1.50 -14.56 -21.97
CA ILE A 25 -1.48 -15.98 -21.58
C ILE A 25 -1.09 -16.16 -20.10
N PHE A 26 -0.08 -15.43 -19.61
CA PHE A 26 0.32 -15.50 -18.21
C PHE A 26 -0.75 -14.90 -17.30
N LYS A 27 -1.43 -13.83 -17.75
CA LYS A 27 -2.49 -13.19 -16.98
C LYS A 27 -3.69 -14.10 -16.74
N THR A 28 -4.00 -15.01 -17.68
CA THR A 28 -5.12 -15.96 -17.55
C THR A 28 -4.71 -17.35 -17.08
N ASN A 29 -3.42 -17.61 -16.86
CA ASN A 29 -2.93 -18.93 -16.48
C ASN A 29 -3.16 -19.20 -14.99
N GLU A 30 -3.97 -20.21 -14.67
CA GLU A 30 -4.33 -20.55 -13.29
C GLU A 30 -3.13 -20.92 -12.41
N MET A 31 -2.14 -21.65 -12.94
CA MET A 31 -0.93 -22.00 -12.18
C MET A 31 -0.12 -20.75 -11.82
N PHE A 32 0.01 -19.82 -12.77
CA PHE A 32 0.71 -18.56 -12.53
C PHE A 32 -0.02 -17.68 -11.51
N ILE A 33 -1.35 -17.57 -11.66
CA ILE A 33 -2.20 -16.88 -10.69
C ILE A 33 -2.04 -17.52 -9.31
N ASN A 34 -2.12 -18.85 -9.19
CA ASN A 34 -1.97 -19.53 -7.90
C ASN A 34 -0.58 -19.34 -7.29
N ALA A 35 0.48 -19.30 -8.10
CA ALA A 35 1.82 -19.01 -7.61
C ALA A 35 1.93 -17.57 -7.06
N ILE A 36 1.30 -16.59 -7.70
CA ILE A 36 1.19 -15.22 -7.16
C ILE A 36 0.48 -15.27 -5.80
N LYS A 37 -0.67 -15.93 -5.72
CA LYS A 37 -1.49 -16.02 -4.51
C LYS A 37 -0.73 -16.64 -3.33
N GLN A 38 -0.09 -17.79 -3.56
CA GLN A 38 0.50 -18.60 -2.49
C GLN A 38 1.89 -18.12 -2.08
N TYR A 39 2.70 -17.62 -3.02
CA TYR A 39 4.10 -17.28 -2.74
C TYR A 39 4.36 -15.79 -2.75
N LEU A 40 3.96 -15.10 -3.82
CA LEU A 40 4.31 -13.69 -3.99
C LEU A 40 3.62 -12.81 -2.95
N CYS A 41 2.31 -12.99 -2.75
CA CYS A 41 1.56 -12.19 -1.79
C CYS A 41 2.12 -12.33 -0.36
N VAL A 42 2.43 -13.56 0.07
CA VAL A 42 3.04 -13.83 1.37
C VAL A 42 4.43 -13.19 1.49
N ALA A 43 5.23 -13.26 0.42
CA ALA A 43 6.55 -12.62 0.39
C ALA A 43 6.43 -11.09 0.50
N LEU A 44 5.46 -10.48 -0.19
CA LEU A 44 5.25 -9.05 -0.14
C LEU A 44 4.72 -8.59 1.22
N SER A 45 3.84 -9.34 1.89
CA SER A 45 3.39 -9.00 3.25
C SER A 45 4.57 -8.89 4.23
N LYS A 46 5.54 -9.83 4.13
CA LYS A 46 6.77 -9.81 4.94
C LYS A 46 7.70 -8.64 4.58
N ASN A 47 7.72 -8.24 3.31
CA ASN A 47 8.59 -7.16 2.83
C ASN A 47 7.95 -5.77 2.96
N GLY A 48 6.63 -5.69 3.09
CA GLY A 48 5.85 -4.46 3.21
C GLY A 48 6.02 -3.72 4.54
N VAL A 49 6.74 -4.29 5.50
CA VAL A 49 7.15 -3.60 6.73
C VAL A 49 8.68 -3.54 6.85
N SER A 50 9.40 -3.74 5.74
CA SER A 50 10.86 -3.68 5.74
C SER A 50 11.32 -2.27 6.06
N SER A 51 12.29 -2.14 6.97
CA SER A 51 12.93 -0.87 7.30
C SER A 51 13.87 -0.35 6.20
N VAL A 52 14.12 -1.14 5.15
CA VAL A 52 14.96 -0.76 4.01
C VAL A 52 14.06 -0.15 2.93
N PRO A 53 14.17 1.17 2.65
CA PRO A 53 13.26 1.87 1.74
C PRO A 53 13.19 1.24 0.35
N GLU A 54 14.33 0.82 -0.20
CA GLU A 54 14.40 0.20 -1.54
C GLU A 54 13.62 -1.12 -1.64
N VAL A 55 13.60 -1.92 -0.57
CA VAL A 55 12.84 -3.18 -0.53
C VAL A 55 11.35 -2.89 -0.38
N PHE A 56 11.01 -1.89 0.43
CA PHE A 56 9.64 -1.46 0.62
C PHE A 56 9.04 -0.88 -0.67
N GLU A 57 9.75 0.02 -1.34
CA GLU A 57 9.35 0.64 -2.61
C GLU A 57 9.09 -0.40 -3.70
N LEU A 58 9.99 -1.38 -3.85
CA LEU A 58 9.80 -2.48 -4.81
C LEU A 58 8.57 -3.32 -4.46
N SER A 59 8.33 -3.56 -3.17
CA SER A 59 7.16 -4.31 -2.71
C SER A 59 5.86 -3.57 -3.03
N LEU A 60 5.82 -2.25 -2.82
CA LEU A 60 4.68 -1.39 -3.20
C LEU A 60 4.47 -1.36 -4.72
N SER A 61 5.55 -1.31 -5.50
CA SER A 61 5.49 -1.30 -6.96
C SER A 61 4.95 -2.61 -7.54
N ILE A 62 5.37 -3.75 -6.95
CA ILE A 62 4.82 -5.06 -7.30
C ILE A 62 3.34 -5.12 -6.95
N PHE A 63 2.96 -4.67 -5.75
CA PHE A 63 1.57 -4.64 -5.32
C PHE A 63 0.68 -3.81 -6.26
N LEU A 64 1.11 -2.61 -6.65
CA LEU A 64 0.40 -1.79 -7.63
C LEU A 64 0.26 -2.50 -8.99
N THR A 65 1.31 -3.21 -9.42
CA THR A 65 1.27 -3.98 -10.68
C THR A 65 0.24 -5.11 -10.61
N LEU A 66 0.17 -5.82 -9.47
CA LEU A 66 -0.85 -6.85 -9.23
C LEU A 66 -2.25 -6.24 -9.26
N LEU A 67 -2.45 -5.12 -8.57
CA LEU A 67 -3.72 -4.39 -8.55
C LEU A 67 -4.16 -3.90 -9.93
N SER A 68 -3.24 -3.50 -10.80
CA SER A 68 -3.57 -3.00 -12.14
C SER A 68 -3.83 -4.12 -13.15
N HIS A 69 -2.96 -5.13 -13.18
CA HIS A 69 -2.95 -6.13 -14.26
C HIS A 69 -3.73 -7.39 -13.94
N PHE A 70 -3.93 -7.70 -12.67
CA PHE A 70 -4.55 -8.95 -12.24
C PHE A 70 -5.89 -8.72 -11.53
N LYS A 71 -6.34 -7.46 -11.33
CA LYS A 71 -7.57 -7.07 -10.61
C LYS A 71 -8.77 -7.97 -10.86
N THR A 72 -9.03 -8.34 -12.11
CA THR A 72 -10.17 -9.18 -12.53
C THR A 72 -10.06 -10.64 -12.07
N HIS A 73 -8.84 -11.15 -11.93
CA HIS A 73 -8.53 -12.47 -11.34
C HIS A 73 -8.38 -12.40 -9.81
N LEU A 74 -8.26 -11.19 -9.26
CA LEU A 74 -8.17 -10.93 -7.83
C LEU A 74 -9.55 -10.64 -7.20
N LYS A 75 -10.52 -10.17 -7.99
CA LYS A 75 -11.92 -10.02 -7.60
C LYS A 75 -12.63 -11.36 -7.61
N MET A 76 -13.28 -11.67 -6.51
CA MET A 76 -14.22 -12.77 -6.36
C MET A 76 -15.20 -12.85 -7.56
N GLN A 77 -15.06 -13.88 -8.39
CA GLN A 77 -16.24 -14.52 -8.97
C GLN A 77 -16.88 -15.35 -7.84
N ILE A 78 -17.76 -14.71 -7.07
CA ILE A 78 -18.73 -15.43 -6.23
C ILE A 78 -19.64 -16.19 -7.21
N GLU A 79 -19.28 -17.43 -7.58
CA GLU A 79 -20.26 -18.51 -7.76
C GLU A 79 -19.75 -19.94 -8.08
N ALA A 80 -18.44 -20.24 -8.19
CA ALA A 80 -18.07 -21.61 -8.63
C ALA A 80 -17.03 -22.38 -7.82
N ASP A 81 -16.29 -21.78 -6.88
CA ASP A 81 -15.31 -22.56 -6.13
C ASP A 81 -15.15 -22.10 -4.68
N VAL A 82 -15.79 -22.84 -3.77
CA VAL A 82 -15.84 -22.62 -2.31
C VAL A 82 -14.48 -22.94 -1.64
N SER A 83 -13.38 -23.06 -2.40
CA SER A 83 -12.12 -23.58 -1.88
C SER A 83 -10.94 -22.59 -1.83
N HIS A 84 -10.95 -21.44 -2.52
CA HIS A 84 -9.74 -20.58 -2.58
C HIS A 84 -9.99 -19.07 -2.41
N CYS A 85 -10.46 -18.69 -1.22
CA CYS A 85 -10.53 -17.31 -0.72
C CYS A 85 -9.15 -16.80 -0.25
N HIS A 86 -8.17 -16.71 -1.17
CA HIS A 86 -6.79 -16.32 -0.80
C HIS A 86 -6.38 -14.90 -1.24
N VAL A 87 -7.19 -14.17 -2.00
CA VAL A 87 -6.75 -12.89 -2.61
C VAL A 87 -7.40 -11.64 -2.05
N GLU A 88 -8.69 -11.69 -1.71
CA GLU A 88 -9.28 -10.57 -0.96
C GLU A 88 -8.61 -10.39 0.40
N PHE A 89 -8.15 -11.51 0.99
CA PHE A 89 -7.28 -11.52 2.15
C PHE A 89 -5.97 -10.77 1.91
N VAL A 90 -5.37 -10.86 0.71
CA VAL A 90 -4.12 -10.16 0.41
C VAL A 90 -4.33 -8.66 0.31
N LEU A 91 -5.37 -8.20 -0.38
CA LEU A 91 -5.68 -6.77 -0.41
C LEU A 91 -5.99 -6.26 1.00
N GLN A 92 -6.77 -7.01 1.77
CA GLN A 92 -7.06 -6.68 3.16
C GLN A 92 -5.79 -6.61 4.03
N VAL A 93 -4.90 -7.60 3.90
CA VAL A 93 -3.60 -7.64 4.59
C VAL A 93 -2.74 -6.45 4.20
N PHE A 94 -2.69 -6.07 2.92
CA PHE A 94 -1.90 -4.89 2.53
C PHE A 94 -2.48 -3.59 3.06
N PHE A 95 -3.79 -3.37 2.93
CA PHE A 95 -4.38 -2.14 3.45
C PHE A 95 -4.29 -2.07 4.98
N LYS A 96 -4.55 -3.18 5.68
CA LYS A 96 -4.59 -3.21 7.14
C LYS A 96 -3.21 -3.34 7.78
N GLU A 97 -2.40 -4.30 7.34
CA GLU A 97 -1.14 -4.65 7.99
C GLU A 97 0.05 -3.84 7.46
N ILE A 98 -0.08 -3.20 6.29
CA ILE A 98 0.98 -2.35 5.72
C ILE A 98 0.56 -0.88 5.73
N PHE A 99 -0.48 -0.51 4.99
CA PHE A 99 -0.81 0.93 4.83
C PHE A 99 -1.28 1.56 6.14
N LEU A 100 -2.30 0.99 6.79
CA LEU A 100 -2.77 1.50 8.08
C LEU A 100 -1.67 1.41 9.14
N TYR A 101 -0.93 0.29 9.22
CA TYR A 101 0.19 0.16 10.15
C TYR A 101 1.22 1.29 10.00
N ILE A 102 1.68 1.56 8.77
CA ILE A 102 2.70 2.60 8.51
C ILE A 102 2.14 4.00 8.74
N LEU A 103 0.86 4.25 8.42
CA LEU A 103 0.25 5.57 8.60
C LEU A 103 -0.04 5.89 10.08
N GLU A 104 -0.59 4.92 10.82
CA GLU A 104 -1.00 5.06 12.22
C GLU A 104 0.18 5.03 13.20
N THR A 105 1.25 4.29 12.87
CA THR A 105 2.39 4.14 13.78
C THR A 105 3.29 5.38 13.77
N SER A 106 3.63 5.89 14.96
CA SER A 106 4.54 7.05 15.12
C SER A 106 6.02 6.70 14.86
N THR A 107 6.39 5.43 14.96
CA THR A 107 7.77 4.94 14.72
C THR A 107 8.13 4.81 13.23
N SER A 108 7.14 4.84 12.33
CA SER A 108 7.39 4.77 10.88
C SER A 108 7.99 6.07 10.36
N SER A 109 9.05 5.96 9.55
CA SER A 109 9.73 7.15 9.03
C SER A 109 8.86 7.93 8.05
N TYR A 110 9.14 9.23 7.93
CA TYR A 110 8.46 10.10 6.96
C TYR A 110 8.54 9.54 5.54
N GLU A 111 9.69 8.98 5.15
CA GLU A 111 9.90 8.38 3.84
C GLU A 111 8.94 7.20 3.57
N HIS A 112 8.73 6.32 4.54
CA HIS A 112 7.76 5.21 4.42
C HIS A 112 6.32 5.72 4.33
N LYS A 113 5.94 6.69 5.16
CA LYS A 113 4.61 7.32 5.09
C LYS A 113 4.37 7.98 3.74
N TRP A 114 5.37 8.70 3.23
CA TRP A 114 5.30 9.34 1.92
C TRP A 114 5.13 8.34 0.78
N MET A 115 5.90 7.25 0.77
CA MET A 115 5.75 6.17 -0.22
C MET A 115 4.35 5.53 -0.19
N VAL A 116 3.77 5.34 1.00
CA VAL A 116 2.39 4.84 1.15
C VAL A 116 1.38 5.84 0.58
N ILE A 117 1.51 7.12 0.88
CA ILE A 117 0.61 8.18 0.36
C ILE A 117 0.68 8.24 -1.17
N GLN A 118 1.88 8.18 -1.75
CA GLN A 118 2.06 8.14 -3.21
C GLN A 118 1.39 6.90 -3.83
N THR A 119 1.49 5.76 -3.16
CA THR A 119 0.85 4.50 -3.60
C THR A 119 -0.67 4.61 -3.54
N LEU A 120 -1.22 5.10 -2.42
CA LEU A 120 -2.66 5.34 -2.27
C LEU A 120 -3.18 6.32 -3.31
N THR A 121 -2.43 7.37 -3.62
CA THR A 121 -2.80 8.34 -4.68
C THR A 121 -3.00 7.64 -6.04
N ARG A 122 -2.13 6.68 -6.38
CA ARG A 122 -2.27 5.90 -7.63
C ARG A 122 -3.48 4.98 -7.61
N ILE A 123 -3.78 4.37 -6.46
CA ILE A 123 -4.96 3.51 -6.30
C ILE A 123 -6.24 4.35 -6.41
N CYS A 124 -6.29 5.50 -5.75
CA CYS A 124 -7.43 6.41 -5.76
C CYS A 124 -7.66 7.12 -7.11
N ALA A 125 -6.66 7.13 -7.99
CA ALA A 125 -6.84 7.60 -9.36
C ALA A 125 -7.78 6.70 -10.18
N ASP A 126 -7.98 5.44 -9.78
CA ASP A 126 -9.01 4.56 -10.33
C ASP A 126 -10.26 4.58 -9.44
N ALA A 127 -11.31 5.24 -9.92
CA ALA A 127 -12.59 5.35 -9.21
C ALA A 127 -13.18 3.98 -8.85
N GLN A 128 -12.99 2.95 -9.69
CA GLN A 128 -13.49 1.61 -9.39
C GLN A 128 -12.75 1.01 -8.20
N SER A 129 -11.44 1.21 -8.09
CA SER A 129 -10.66 0.74 -6.93
C SER A 129 -11.13 1.37 -5.63
N VAL A 130 -11.52 2.65 -5.63
CA VAL A 130 -12.07 3.33 -4.45
C VAL A 130 -13.40 2.71 -4.03
N VAL A 131 -14.31 2.49 -5.00
CA VAL A 131 -15.61 1.84 -4.73
C VAL A 131 -15.41 0.43 -4.19
N ASP A 132 -14.47 -0.33 -4.77
CA ASP A 132 -14.18 -1.69 -4.34
C ASP A 132 -13.68 -1.75 -2.90
N ILE A 133 -12.80 -0.82 -2.50
CA ILE A 133 -12.31 -0.74 -1.12
C ILE A 133 -13.48 -0.44 -0.17
N TYR A 134 -14.35 0.51 -0.50
CA TYR A 134 -15.50 0.86 0.33
C TYR A 134 -16.49 -0.30 0.48
N VAL A 135 -16.92 -0.88 -0.64
CA VAL A 135 -17.91 -1.98 -0.65
C VAL A 135 -17.36 -3.21 0.08
N ASN A 136 -16.08 -3.55 -0.11
CA ASN A 136 -15.51 -4.78 0.44
C ASN A 136 -15.10 -4.67 1.92
N TYR A 137 -14.80 -3.46 2.42
CA TYR A 137 -14.18 -3.31 3.75
C TYR A 137 -14.91 -2.39 4.72
N ASP A 138 -15.97 -1.71 4.29
CA ASP A 138 -16.76 -0.79 5.13
C ASP A 138 -18.28 -1.06 5.05
N CYS A 139 -18.78 -1.76 4.02
CA CYS A 139 -20.22 -2.03 3.86
C CYS A 139 -20.74 -3.32 4.55
N ASP A 140 -19.90 -4.06 5.27
CA ASP A 140 -20.32 -5.19 6.12
C ASP A 140 -20.39 -4.74 7.59
N LEU A 141 -21.40 -5.24 8.33
CA LEU A 141 -21.57 -4.97 9.77
C LEU A 141 -20.37 -5.43 10.61
N ASN A 142 -19.61 -6.42 10.15
CA ASN A 142 -18.40 -6.91 10.82
C ASN A 142 -17.10 -6.39 10.18
N ALA A 143 -17.18 -5.39 9.29
CA ALA A 143 -16.03 -4.93 8.53
C ALA A 143 -15.03 -4.16 9.39
N ALA A 144 -13.79 -4.05 8.89
CA ALA A 144 -12.70 -3.40 9.60
C ALA A 144 -12.66 -1.87 9.41
N ASN A 145 -13.61 -1.31 8.64
CA ASN A 145 -13.74 0.11 8.29
C ASN A 145 -12.42 0.70 7.77
N ILE A 146 -11.83 0.00 6.79
CA ILE A 146 -10.51 0.32 6.26
C ILE A 146 -10.55 1.66 5.52
N PHE A 147 -11.59 1.89 4.72
CA PHE A 147 -11.73 3.13 3.96
C PHE A 147 -11.87 4.33 4.90
N GLU A 148 -12.76 4.26 5.88
CA GLU A 148 -12.92 5.31 6.89
C GLU A 148 -11.59 5.65 7.58
N ARG A 149 -10.85 4.63 8.03
CA ARG A 149 -9.56 4.83 8.70
C ARG A 149 -8.51 5.47 7.80
N LEU A 150 -8.37 5.01 6.56
CA LEU A 150 -7.46 5.61 5.59
C LEU A 150 -7.75 7.10 5.39
N VAL A 151 -9.03 7.46 5.20
CA VAL A 151 -9.44 8.85 5.02
C VAL A 151 -9.12 9.68 6.26
N ASN A 152 -9.42 9.15 7.46
CA ASN A 152 -9.13 9.82 8.71
C ASN A 152 -7.63 10.08 8.92
N ASP A 153 -6.78 9.10 8.66
CA ASP A 153 -5.33 9.24 8.87
C ASP A 153 -4.69 10.15 7.83
N LEU A 154 -5.09 10.03 6.55
CA LEU A 154 -4.67 10.97 5.52
C LEU A 154 -5.09 12.41 5.86
N SER A 155 -6.29 12.61 6.41
CA SER A 155 -6.77 13.92 6.84
C SER A 155 -5.91 14.50 7.99
N LYS A 156 -5.57 13.69 9.00
CA LYS A 156 -4.67 14.11 10.10
C LYS A 156 -3.29 14.51 9.58
N ILE A 157 -2.75 13.76 8.63
CA ILE A 157 -1.45 14.05 8.00
C ILE A 157 -1.54 15.36 7.21
N ALA A 158 -2.57 15.54 6.38
CA ALA A 158 -2.77 16.74 5.57
C ALA A 158 -2.96 18.02 6.41
N GLN A 159 -3.58 17.90 7.59
CA GLN A 159 -3.76 19.00 8.55
C GLN A 159 -2.47 19.34 9.32
N GLY A 160 -1.35 18.65 9.09
CA GLY A 160 -0.11 18.87 9.82
C GLY A 160 -0.19 18.47 11.29
N ARG A 161 -1.23 17.74 11.72
CA ARG A 161 -1.36 17.25 13.11
C ARG A 161 -0.39 16.12 13.43
N ALA A 162 0.01 15.36 12.40
CA ALA A 162 1.19 14.49 12.49
C ALA A 162 2.50 15.29 12.65
N GLY A 163 2.46 16.61 12.38
CA GLY A 163 3.58 17.53 12.43
C GLY A 163 3.81 18.25 13.74
N HIS A 164 2.99 18.05 14.78
CA HIS A 164 3.25 18.62 16.10
C HIS A 164 4.22 17.75 16.95
N GLU A 165 4.43 16.49 16.58
CA GLU A 165 5.58 15.68 17.05
C GLU A 165 6.79 15.79 16.11
N LEU A 166 6.67 16.57 15.03
CA LEU A 166 7.74 16.87 14.09
C LEU A 166 8.30 18.24 14.46
N GLY A 167 9.58 18.29 14.78
CA GLY A 167 10.30 19.51 15.18
C GLY A 167 10.37 20.59 14.10
N HIS A 168 9.24 21.19 13.74
CA HIS A 168 9.19 22.53 13.18
C HIS A 168 9.19 23.52 14.34
N ASN A 169 10.38 23.90 14.79
CA ASN A 169 10.55 25.25 15.34
C ASN A 169 10.29 26.21 14.18
N ALA A 170 9.02 26.61 14.00
CA ALA A 170 8.73 27.84 13.30
C ALA A 170 9.48 28.96 14.04
N PRO A 171 10.23 29.84 13.34
CA PRO A 171 10.84 30.98 14.02
C PRO A 171 9.71 31.81 14.61
N ALA A 172 9.86 32.14 15.89
CA ALA A 172 8.93 32.98 16.64
C ALA A 172 8.56 34.22 15.80
N GLY A 173 7.26 34.50 15.72
CA GLY A 173 6.74 35.66 15.03
C GLY A 173 7.45 36.92 15.49
N THR A 174 7.93 37.70 14.53
CA THR A 174 8.35 39.09 14.77
C THR A 174 7.10 39.92 15.04
N ASP A 175 7.01 40.45 16.26
CA ASP A 175 6.02 41.43 16.70
C ASP A 175 5.90 42.60 15.71
N PRO A 176 4.69 42.94 15.22
CA PRO A 176 4.48 44.07 14.32
C PRO A 176 4.19 45.36 15.09
N GLU A 177 4.98 45.70 16.13
CA GLU A 177 4.72 46.89 16.96
C GLU A 177 5.93 47.78 17.20
N LYS A 178 6.82 47.90 16.21
CA LYS A 178 7.90 48.90 16.27
C LYS A 178 8.22 49.53 14.92
N GLU A 179 7.25 50.24 14.35
CA GLU A 179 7.53 51.31 13.39
C GLU A 179 6.32 52.26 13.30
N ARG A 180 6.37 53.33 14.10
CA ARG A 180 5.74 54.61 13.75
C ARG A 180 6.69 55.72 14.22
N PRO A 181 6.92 56.76 13.41
CA PRO A 181 7.92 57.78 13.66
C PRO A 181 7.53 58.74 14.79
#